data_AF-A0A151JSS0-F1
#
_entry.id   AF-A0A151JSS0-F1
#
_cell.length_a   1.000
_cell.length_b   1.000
_cell.length_c   1.000
_cell.angle_alpha   90.00
_cell.angle_beta   90.00
_cell.angle_gamma   90.00
#
_symmetry.space_group_name_H-M   'P 1'
#
loop_
_entity.id
_entity.type
_entity.pdbx_description
1 polymer ?
#
loop_
_entity_poly.entity_id
_entity_poly.type
_entity_poly.pdbx_seq_one_letter_code
_entity_poly.pdbx_strand_id
1 'polypeptide(L)' 'ILCSLAADLNPPDFYLQRLLKFLVYEISIVNEDMLRQLIFDACNTIRNCFGIFERVRQSMIQCVQACIESNGRHFKHLL' A
#
# COMPACT_ATOMS: atom_id res chain seq x y z
N ILE A 1 -6.27 22.89 -8.32
CA ILE A 1 -7.31 22.57 -7.32
C ILE A 1 -7.85 21.14 -7.47
N LEU A 2 -7.71 20.50 -8.64
CA LEU A 2 -7.85 19.05 -8.77
C LEU A 2 -6.44 18.44 -8.83
N CYS A 3 -6.17 17.36 -8.08
CA CYS A 3 -5.00 16.45 -8.13
C CYS A 3 -4.14 16.24 -6.86
N SER A 4 -4.47 16.78 -5.68
CA SER A 4 -3.78 16.35 -4.44
C SER A 4 -4.53 15.31 -3.58
N LEU A 5 -5.78 14.96 -3.92
CA LEU A 5 -6.58 13.93 -3.21
C LEU A 5 -6.14 12.48 -3.46
N ALA A 6 -5.45 12.21 -4.58
CA ALA A 6 -5.17 10.83 -5.00
C ALA A 6 -4.14 10.11 -4.11
N ALA A 7 -3.26 10.85 -3.40
CA ALA A 7 -2.26 10.24 -2.53
C ALA A 7 -2.83 9.82 -1.17
N ASP A 8 -3.74 10.63 -0.59
CA ASP A 8 -4.29 10.38 0.75
C ASP A 8 -5.46 9.37 0.71
N LEU A 9 -6.11 9.21 -0.46
CA LEU A 9 -7.16 8.21 -0.69
C LEU A 9 -6.68 6.92 -1.36
N ASN A 10 -5.36 6.71 -1.50
CA ASN A 10 -4.80 5.49 -2.07
C ASN A 10 -3.99 4.64 -1.07
N PRO A 11 -4.57 4.27 0.10
CA PRO A 11 -3.89 3.40 1.06
C PRO A 11 -3.57 1.98 0.54
N PRO A 12 -4.34 1.34 -0.38
CA PRO A 12 -3.95 0.04 -0.94
C PRO A 12 -2.61 0.11 -1.67
N ASP A 13 -2.42 1.09 -2.55
CA ASP A 13 -1.19 1.18 -3.33
C ASP A 13 0.00 1.55 -2.44
N PHE A 14 -0.16 2.44 -1.45
CA PHE A 14 0.93 2.76 -0.52
C PHE A 14 1.33 1.57 0.36
N TYR A 15 0.35 0.82 0.88
CA TYR A 15 0.60 -0.34 1.73
C TYR A 15 1.23 -1.49 0.94
N LEU A 16 0.63 -1.85 -0.20
CA LEU A 16 1.12 -2.93 -1.05
C LEU A 16 2.48 -2.59 -1.65
N GLN A 17 2.70 -1.34 -2.08
CA GLN A 17 4.00 -0.91 -2.58
C GLN A 17 5.07 -0.96 -1.48
N ARG A 18 4.78 -0.51 -0.25
CA ARG A 18 5.72 -0.61 0.87
C ARG A 18 6.05 -2.06 1.22
N LEU A 19 5.03 -2.91 1.28
CA LEU A 19 5.20 -4.32 1.61
C LEU A 19 6.00 -5.07 0.53
N LEU A 20 5.69 -4.80 -0.74
CA LEU A 20 6.44 -5.36 -1.87
C LEU A 20 7.90 -4.88 -1.85
N LYS A 21 8.14 -3.59 -1.60
CA LYS A 21 9.50 -3.05 -1.46
C LYS A 21 10.25 -3.73 -0.31
N PHE A 22 9.63 -3.86 0.85
CA PHE A 22 10.24 -4.54 2.01
C PHE A 22 10.69 -5.96 1.64
N LEU A 23 9.82 -6.75 1.02
CA LEU A 23 10.11 -8.13 0.63
C LEU A 23 11.16 -8.26 -0.48
N VAL A 24 11.21 -7.30 -1.41
CA VAL A 24 12.13 -7.34 -2.57
C VAL A 24 13.51 -6.80 -2.21
N TYR A 25 13.62 -5.74 -1.38
CA TYR A 25 14.90 -5.11 -1.05
C TYR A 25 15.70 -5.84 0.05
N GLU A 26 15.12 -6.85 0.69
CA GLU A 26 15.85 -7.70 1.65
C GLU A 26 16.88 -8.60 0.95
N ILE A 27 16.76 -8.80 -0.37
CA ILE A 27 17.55 -9.76 -1.15
C ILE A 27 18.41 -9.02 -2.19
N SER A 28 19.69 -9.39 -2.29
CA SER A 28 20.58 -8.85 -3.33
C SER A 28 20.19 -9.39 -4.70
N ILE A 29 19.68 -8.51 -5.57
CA ILE A 29 19.18 -8.87 -6.90
C ILE A 29 20.34 -8.89 -7.89
N VAL A 30 20.57 -10.04 -8.52
CA VAL A 30 21.73 -10.26 -9.41
C VAL A 30 21.35 -10.17 -10.90
N ASN A 31 20.07 -10.38 -11.24
CA ASN A 31 19.55 -10.25 -12.61
C ASN A 31 18.03 -9.99 -12.64
N GLU A 32 17.51 -9.68 -13.83
CA GLU A 32 16.09 -9.34 -14.03
C GLU A 32 15.14 -10.51 -13.75
N ASP A 33 15.50 -11.73 -14.11
CA ASP A 33 14.63 -12.89 -13.89
C ASP A 33 14.47 -13.21 -12.39
N MET A 34 15.54 -13.04 -11.62
CA MET A 34 15.49 -13.10 -10.16
C MET A 34 14.55 -12.04 -9.58
N LEU A 35 14.61 -10.79 -10.08
CA LEU A 35 13.69 -9.75 -9.65
C LEU A 35 12.23 -10.11 -9.96
N ARG A 36 11.95 -10.63 -11.16
CA ARG A 36 10.59 -11.06 -11.55
C ARG A 36 10.07 -12.17 -10.65
N GLN A 37 10.90 -13.17 -10.35
CA GLN A 37 10.54 -14.25 -9.43
C GLN A 37 10.29 -13.73 -8.02
N LEU A 38 11.15 -12.85 -7.49
CA LEU A 38 10.96 -12.24 -6.17
C LEU A 38 9.66 -11.45 -6.08
N ILE A 39 9.33 -10.66 -7.10
CA ILE A 39 8.05 -9.94 -7.16
C ILE A 39 6.88 -10.92 -7.14
N PHE A 40 6.96 -12.01 -7.91
CA PHE A 40 5.90 -13.01 -7.98
C PHE A 40 5.69 -13.73 -6.64
N ASP A 41 6.78 -14.14 -5.99
CA ASP A 41 6.76 -14.82 -4.70
C ASP A 41 6.28 -13.89 -3.57
N ALA A 42 6.73 -12.63 -3.58
CA ALA A 42 6.24 -11.61 -2.68
C ALA A 42 4.73 -11.38 -2.86
N CYS A 43 4.25 -11.26 -4.11
CA CYS A 43 2.82 -11.14 -4.39
C CYS A 43 2.02 -12.35 -3.90
N ASN A 44 2.54 -13.57 -4.08
CA ASN A 44 1.90 -14.79 -3.57
C ASN A 44 1.88 -14.81 -2.04
N THR A 45 2.95 -14.38 -1.39
CA THR A 45 3.03 -14.28 0.08
C THR A 45 1.99 -13.31 0.61
N ILE A 46 1.86 -12.13 0.00
CA ILE A 46 0.85 -11.13 0.35
C ILE A 46 -0.56 -11.70 0.13
N ARG A 47 -0.80 -12.38 -0.99
CA ARG A 47 -2.11 -13.00 -1.31
C ARG A 47 -2.53 -14.04 -0.27
N ASN A 48 -1.57 -14.84 0.19
CA ASN A 48 -1.82 -15.93 1.14
C ASN A 48 -1.79 -15.47 2.61
N CYS A 49 -1.41 -14.22 2.88
CA CYS A 49 -1.43 -13.67 4.23
C CYS A 49 -2.87 -13.34 4.63
N PHE A 50 -3.42 -14.18 5.51
CA PHE A 50 -4.81 -14.03 5.94
C PHE A 50 -5.05 -12.65 6.58
N GLY A 51 -6.09 -11.96 6.11
CA GLY A 51 -6.52 -10.68 6.66
C GLY A 51 -5.73 -9.45 6.18
N ILE A 52 -4.72 -9.57 5.30
CA ILE A 52 -4.06 -8.39 4.72
C ILE A 52 -5.06 -7.52 3.95
N PHE A 53 -5.89 -8.12 3.09
CA PHE A 53 -6.87 -7.36 2.31
C PHE A 53 -7.97 -6.75 3.17
N GLU A 54 -8.34 -7.41 4.28
CA GLU A 54 -9.25 -6.81 5.26
C GLU A 54 -8.62 -5.58 5.94
N ARG A 55 -7.34 -5.65 6.31
CA ARG A 55 -6.63 -4.48 6.87
C ARG A 55 -6.54 -3.33 5.87
N VAL A 56 -6.26 -3.64 4.59
CA VAL A 56 -6.26 -2.63 3.51
C VAL A 56 -7.64 -1.97 3.37
N ARG A 57 -8.71 -2.77 3.38
CA ARG A 57 -10.09 -2.27 3.32
C ARG A 57 -10.44 -1.39 4.52
N GLN A 58 -10.04 -1.79 5.72
CA GLN A 58 -10.25 -0.98 6.94
C GLN A 58 -9.48 0.34 6.88
N SER A 59 -8.23 0.32 6.40
CA SER A 59 -7.44 1.53 6.21
C SER A 59 -8.09 2.49 5.19
N MET A 60 -8.68 1.99 4.11
CA MET A 60 -9.48 2.81 3.19
C MET A 60 -10.65 3.50 3.89
N ILE A 61 -11.40 2.76 4.71
CA ILE A 61 -12.52 3.32 5.47
C ILE A 61 -12.05 4.43 6.39
N GLN A 62 -10.93 4.23 7.10
CA GLN A 62 -10.33 5.24 7.97
C GLN A 62 -9.88 6.49 7.19
N CYS A 63 -9.28 6.33 6.00
CA CYS A 63 -8.93 7.46 5.14
C CYS A 63 -10.15 8.27 4.70
N VAL A 64 -11.24 7.61 4.32
CA VAL A 64 -12.48 8.29 3.94
C VAL A 64 -13.06 9.05 5.12
N GLN A 65 -13.09 8.42 6.30
CA GLN A 65 -13.56 9.06 7.53
C GLN A 65 -12.72 10.30 7.89
N ALA A 66 -11.39 10.18 7.87
CA ALA A 66 -10.47 11.27 8.15
C ALA A 66 -10.59 12.42 7.13
N CYS A 67 -10.87 12.10 5.86
CA CYS A 67 -11.16 13.08 4.82
C CYS A 67 -12.44 13.86 5.13
N ILE A 68 -13.51 13.16 5.54
CA ILE A 68 -14.79 13.77 5.93
C ILE A 68 -14.58 14.71 7.13
N GLU A 69 -13.92 14.23 8.19
CA GLU A 69 -13.63 15.01 9.41
C GLU A 69 -12.77 16.25 9.12
N SER A 70 -11.84 16.11 8.17
CA SER A 70 -10.97 17.21 7.74
C SER A 70 -11.65 18.18 6.76
N ASN A 71 -12.92 17.97 6.41
CA ASN A 71 -13.64 18.69 5.34
C ASN A 71 -12.87 18.70 4.01
N GLY A 72 -12.29 17.55 3.64
CA GLY A 72 -11.51 17.40 2.41
C GLY A 72 -10.11 18.04 2.44
N ARG A 73 -9.65 18.53 3.60
CA ARG A 73 -8.25 18.98 3.79
C ARG A 73 -7.32 17.80 4.04
N HIS A 74 -6.02 18.01 3.82
CA HIS A 74 -4.99 17.00 4.06
C HIS A 74 -5.05 16.44 5.48
N PHE A 75 -5.09 15.11 5.58
CA PHE A 75 -5.23 14.38 6.85
C PHE A 75 -4.09 13.38 7.08
N LYS A 76 -3.00 13.49 6.32
CA LYS A 76 -1.82 12.61 6.42
C LYS A 76 -1.13 12.63 7.80
N HIS A 77 -1.50 13.57 8.66
CA HIS A 77 -1.05 13.71 10.04
C HIS A 77 -1.93 12.97 11.06
N LEU A 78 -3.10 12.49 10.63
CA LEU A 78 -4.14 11.87 11.44
C LEU A 78 -4.15 10.33 11.30
N LEU A 79 -3.28 9.76 10.45
CA LEU A 79 -3.16 8.33 10.14
C LEU A 79 -1.71 7.84 10.25
#